data_AF-A0A520AJG9-F1
#
_entry.id   AF-A0A520AJG9-F1
#
_cell.length_a   1.000
_cell.length_b   1.000
_cell.length_c   1.000
_cell.angle_alpha   90.00
_cell.angle_beta   90.00
_cell.angle_gamma   90.00
#
_symmetry.space_group_name_H-M   'P 1'
#
loop_
_entity.id
_entity.type
_entity.pdbx_description
1 polymer ?
#
loop_
_entity_poly.entity_id
_entity_poly.type
_entity_poly.pdbx_seq_one_letter_code
_entity_poly.pdbx_strand_id
1 'polypeptide(L)'
;MQRHEMMTAMAELGLKGMAGAFDEAVTTGLQRKRMTMEILTDLLRAETAHRHAASVRYRMSAAKLPAVKDLDAFVFDGTPINEGLVRSLHSGSFLAGQRNIVLVGGTGTGKTHLASAIT
;
A
#
# COMPACT_ATOMS: atom_id res chain seq x y z
N MET A 1 -29.30 0.29 20.44
CA MET A 1 -30.04 0.74 19.25
C MET A 1 -29.14 1.57 18.34
N GLN A 2 -28.65 2.73 18.79
CA GLN A 2 -27.81 3.64 18.00
C GLN A 2 -26.52 3.02 17.40
N ARG A 3 -25.75 2.23 18.18
CA ARG A 3 -24.57 1.52 17.63
C ARG A 3 -24.92 0.60 16.46
N HIS A 4 -26.02 -0.14 16.59
CA HIS A 4 -26.42 -1.12 15.58
C HIS A 4 -26.78 -0.41 14.26
N GLU A 5 -27.55 0.68 14.34
CA GLU A 5 -27.87 1.53 13.18
C GLU A 5 -26.62 2.09 12.51
N MET A 6 -25.64 2.58 13.30
CA MET A 6 -24.38 3.09 12.76
C MET A 6 -23.56 2.00 12.06
N MET A 7 -23.49 0.79 12.64
CA MET A 7 -22.79 -0.34 12.02
C MET A 7 -23.47 -0.79 10.71
N THR A 8 -24.80 -0.83 10.68
CA THR A 8 -25.57 -1.15 9.47
C THR A 8 -25.33 -0.11 8.38
N ALA A 9 -25.44 1.19 8.70
CA ALA A 9 -25.18 2.26 7.75
C ALA A 9 -23.75 2.23 7.20
N MET A 10 -22.76 1.97 8.06
CA MET A 10 -21.36 1.81 7.62
C MET A 10 -21.18 0.62 6.68
N ALA A 11 -21.87 -0.50 6.93
CA ALA A 11 -21.83 -1.66 6.04
C ALA A 11 -22.44 -1.34 4.66
N GLU A 12 -23.60 -0.69 4.62
CA GLU A 12 -24.28 -0.28 3.39
C GLU A 12 -23.45 0.72 2.57
N LEU A 13 -22.79 1.67 3.24
CA LEU A 13 -21.90 2.65 2.61
C LEU A 13 -20.51 2.10 2.26
N GLY A 14 -20.22 0.84 2.61
CA GLY A 14 -18.91 0.21 2.39
C GLY A 14 -17.77 0.83 3.22
N LEU A 15 -18.08 1.47 4.34
CA LEU A 15 -17.14 2.10 5.27
C LEU A 15 -16.47 1.06 6.20
N LYS A 16 -15.81 0.09 5.59
CA LYS A 16 -15.26 -1.09 6.27
C LYS A 16 -14.19 -0.75 7.31
N GLY A 17 -13.39 0.28 7.07
CA GLY A 17 -12.38 0.74 8.02
C GLY A 17 -13.00 1.44 9.21
N MET A 18 -14.02 2.27 9.00
CA MET A 18 -14.78 2.85 10.12
C MET A 18 -15.45 1.78 10.96
N ALA A 19 -16.14 0.83 10.31
CA ALA A 19 -16.84 -0.25 11.00
C ALA A 19 -15.89 -1.09 11.86
N GLY A 20 -14.70 -1.40 11.34
CA GLY A 20 -13.67 -2.14 12.07
C GLY A 20 -13.07 -1.37 13.25
N ALA A 21 -12.93 -0.04 13.14
CA ALA A 21 -12.36 0.80 14.18
C ALA A 21 -13.38 1.39 15.17
N PHE A 22 -14.69 1.17 14.93
CA PHE A 22 -15.76 1.88 15.62
C PHE A 22 -15.71 1.74 17.14
N ASP A 23 -15.67 0.51 17.64
CA ASP A 23 -15.72 0.24 19.07
C ASP A 23 -14.49 0.78 19.80
N GLU A 24 -13.30 0.61 19.20
CA GLU A 24 -12.05 1.08 19.77
C GLU A 24 -12.00 2.62 19.80
N ALA A 25 -12.37 3.28 18.70
CA ALA A 25 -12.33 4.73 18.58
C ALA A 25 -13.31 5.40 19.56
N VAL A 26 -14.53 4.85 19.69
CA VAL A 26 -15.54 5.37 20.63
C VAL A 26 -15.11 5.10 22.08
N THR A 27 -14.68 3.88 22.40
CA THR A 27 -14.26 3.53 23.77
C THR A 27 -13.07 4.37 24.21
N THR A 28 -12.04 4.46 23.37
CA THR A 28 -10.83 5.26 23.64
C THR A 28 -11.17 6.74 23.71
N GLY A 29 -12.05 7.23 22.83
CA GLY A 29 -12.51 8.61 22.81
C GLY A 29 -13.21 9.00 24.12
N LEU A 30 -14.12 8.15 24.59
CA LEU A 30 -14.83 8.36 25.87
C LEU A 30 -13.87 8.31 27.06
N GLN A 31 -12.97 7.32 27.11
CA GLN A 31 -11.99 7.20 28.19
C GLN A 31 -11.04 8.41 28.25
N ARG A 32 -10.62 8.92 27.10
CA ARG A 32 -9.70 10.06 26.99
C ARG A 32 -10.41 11.41 26.97
N LYS A 33 -11.74 11.45 27.15
CA LYS A 33 -12.58 12.66 27.07
C LYS A 33 -12.34 13.47 25.77
N ARG A 34 -12.13 12.76 24.66
CA ARG A 34 -11.97 13.37 23.34
C ARG A 34 -13.25 14.04 22.89
N MET A 35 -13.11 15.13 22.17
CA MET A 35 -14.25 15.78 21.53
C MET A 35 -14.81 14.89 20.41
N THR A 36 -16.10 15.00 20.14
CA THR A 36 -16.79 14.23 19.08
C THR A 36 -16.09 14.36 17.73
N MET A 37 -15.59 15.56 17.41
CA MET A 37 -14.85 15.83 16.17
C MET A 37 -13.54 15.04 16.07
N GLU A 38 -12.87 14.78 17.19
CA GLU A 38 -11.63 13.99 17.21
C GLU A 38 -11.93 12.51 16.96
N ILE A 39 -12.98 11.97 17.60
CA ILE A 39 -13.43 10.59 17.38
C ILE A 39 -13.84 10.39 15.91
N LEU A 40 -14.59 11.33 15.34
CA LEU A 40 -14.98 11.29 13.93
C LEU A 40 -13.75 11.35 13.01
N THR A 41 -12.76 12.17 13.35
CA THR A 41 -11.49 12.26 12.61
C THR A 41 -10.75 10.93 12.63
N ASP A 42 -10.68 10.25 13.77
CA ASP A 42 -10.03 8.95 13.90
C ASP A 42 -10.73 7.88 13.05
N LEU A 43 -12.06 7.87 13.04
CA LEU A 43 -12.85 6.98 12.19
C LEU A 43 -12.59 7.25 10.69
N LEU A 44 -12.56 8.51 10.27
CA LEU A 44 -12.27 8.89 8.87
C LEU A 44 -10.85 8.52 8.44
N ARG A 45 -9.89 8.63 9.36
CA ARG A 45 -8.51 8.17 9.14
C ARG A 45 -8.45 6.66 9.00
N ALA A 46 -9.14 5.91 9.85
CA ALA A 46 -9.23 4.46 9.76
C ALA A 46 -9.80 4.00 8.41
N GLU A 47 -10.86 4.67 7.92
CA GLU A 47 -11.44 4.39 6.62
C GLU A 47 -10.48 4.67 5.47
N THR A 48 -9.81 5.83 5.50
CA THR A 48 -8.85 6.21 4.45
C THR A 48 -7.68 5.24 4.41
N ALA A 49 -7.14 4.85 5.58
CA ALA A 49 -6.09 3.85 5.68
C ALA A 49 -6.55 2.49 5.17
N HIS A 50 -7.76 2.06 5.52
CA HIS A 50 -8.34 0.80 5.05
C HIS A 50 -8.49 0.80 3.52
N ARG A 51 -9.04 1.86 2.92
CA ARG A 51 -9.19 1.99 1.46
C ARG A 51 -7.85 2.00 0.76
N HIS A 52 -6.87 2.73 1.30
CA HIS A 52 -5.51 2.77 0.74
C HIS A 52 -4.89 1.36 0.73
N ALA A 53 -4.91 0.67 1.87
CA ALA A 53 -4.38 -0.69 1.99
C ALA A 53 -5.12 -1.69 1.07
N ALA A 54 -6.45 -1.58 0.96
CA ALA A 54 -7.25 -2.41 0.05
C ALA A 54 -6.89 -2.14 -1.42
N SER A 55 -6.70 -0.88 -1.82
CA SER A 55 -6.27 -0.49 -3.16
C SER A 55 -4.88 -1.02 -3.50
N VAL A 56 -3.93 -0.96 -2.54
CA VAL A 56 -2.60 -1.55 -2.71
C VAL A 56 -2.70 -3.06 -2.92
N ARG A 57 -3.41 -3.78 -2.04
CA ARG A 57 -3.60 -5.23 -2.18
C ARG A 57 -4.25 -5.61 -3.51
N TYR A 58 -5.26 -4.86 -3.94
CA TYR A 58 -5.92 -5.06 -5.22
C TYR A 58 -4.93 -4.92 -6.38
N ARG A 59 -4.18 -3.81 -6.45
CA ARG A 59 -3.18 -3.57 -7.50
C ARG A 59 -2.11 -4.66 -7.53
N MET A 60 -1.61 -5.10 -6.37
CA MET A 60 -0.64 -6.18 -6.26
C MET A 60 -1.21 -7.51 -6.77
N SER A 61 -2.44 -7.85 -6.41
CA SER A 61 -3.10 -9.07 -6.91
C SER A 61 -3.39 -9.02 -8.41
N ALA A 62 -3.77 -7.84 -8.93
CA ALA A 62 -4.08 -7.62 -10.34
C ALA A 62 -2.83 -7.67 -11.23
N ALA A 63 -1.66 -7.30 -10.70
CA ALA A 63 -0.38 -7.34 -11.41
C ALA A 63 0.07 -8.77 -11.77
N LYS A 64 -0.45 -9.81 -11.08
CA LYS A 64 -0.16 -11.23 -11.35
C LYS A 64 1.34 -11.54 -11.50
N LEU A 65 2.18 -10.88 -10.72
CA LEU A 65 3.62 -11.10 -10.77
C LEU A 65 3.96 -12.50 -10.22
N PRO A 66 4.84 -13.28 -10.89
CA PRO A 66 5.11 -14.68 -10.54
C PRO A 66 5.69 -14.88 -9.13
N ALA A 67 6.43 -13.89 -8.63
CA ALA A 67 6.89 -13.79 -7.25
C ALA A 67 7.13 -12.32 -6.93
N VAL A 68 6.64 -11.85 -5.77
CA VAL A 68 7.02 -10.53 -5.26
C VAL A 68 8.48 -10.63 -4.84
N LYS A 69 9.37 -10.05 -5.64
CA LYS A 69 10.80 -10.00 -5.33
C LYS A 69 11.14 -8.58 -4.95
N ASP A 70 11.54 -8.40 -3.71
CA ASP A 70 12.02 -7.11 -3.23
C ASP A 70 13.37 -6.78 -3.86
N LEU A 71 13.63 -5.49 -4.05
CA LEU A 71 14.94 -5.02 -4.48
C LEU A 71 16.01 -5.37 -3.45
N ASP A 72 15.67 -5.36 -2.15
CA ASP A 72 16.60 -5.71 -1.07
C ASP A 72 17.06 -7.17 -1.11
N ALA A 73 16.33 -8.04 -1.82
CA ALA A 73 16.75 -9.43 -2.06
C ALA A 73 17.69 -9.58 -3.28
N PHE A 74 18.00 -8.49 -3.99
CA PHE A 74 18.90 -8.52 -5.14
C PHE A 74 20.36 -8.27 -4.71
N VAL A 75 21.26 -9.19 -5.07
CA VAL A 75 22.69 -9.04 -4.80
C VAL A 75 23.35 -8.34 -5.99
N PHE A 76 23.79 -7.11 -5.78
CA PHE A 76 24.49 -6.32 -6.81
C PHE A 76 25.97 -6.69 -6.95
N ASP A 77 26.57 -7.23 -5.90
CA ASP A 77 27.98 -7.62 -5.91
C ASP A 77 28.28 -8.62 -7.02
N GLY A 78 29.38 -8.41 -7.73
CA GLY A 78 29.77 -9.20 -8.90
C GLY A 78 28.90 -9.01 -10.16
N THR A 79 27.92 -8.10 -10.16
CA THR A 79 27.13 -7.76 -11.35
C THR A 79 27.61 -6.45 -11.99
N PRO A 80 27.51 -6.29 -13.32
CA PRO A 80 27.81 -5.02 -13.99
C PRO A 80 26.69 -3.98 -13.84
N ILE A 81 25.69 -4.23 -12.97
CA ILE A 81 24.47 -3.44 -12.90
C ILE A 81 24.68 -2.23 -11.99
N ASN A 82 24.29 -1.05 -12.48
CA ASN A 82 24.36 0.18 -11.70
C ASN A 82 23.26 0.22 -10.63
N GLU A 83 23.63 -0.08 -9.38
CA GLU A 83 22.72 -0.07 -8.23
C GLU A 83 22.03 1.28 -8.02
N GLY A 84 22.76 2.39 -8.14
CA GLY A 84 22.20 3.73 -7.95
C GLY A 84 21.09 4.06 -8.95
N LEU A 85 21.29 3.68 -10.21
CA LEU A 85 20.25 3.79 -11.24
C LEU A 85 19.04 2.93 -10.90
N VAL A 86 19.25 1.66 -10.52
CA VAL A 86 18.16 0.74 -10.17
C VAL A 86 17.34 1.27 -8.98
N ARG A 87 17.99 1.78 -7.92
CA ARG A 87 17.28 2.37 -6.77
C ARG A 87 16.47 3.61 -7.16
N SER A 88 16.99 4.43 -8.08
CA SER A 88 16.24 5.56 -8.63
C SER A 88 15.02 5.11 -9.46
N LEU A 89 15.16 4.06 -10.27
CA LEU A 89 14.06 3.51 -11.04
C LEU A 89 12.99 2.90 -10.12
N HIS A 90 13.40 2.19 -9.07
CA HIS A 90 12.52 1.64 -8.04
C HIS A 90 11.71 2.73 -7.31
N SER A 91 12.27 3.93 -7.13
CA SER A 91 11.52 5.06 -6.57
C SER A 91 10.55 5.72 -7.57
N GLY A 92 10.39 5.17 -8.77
CA GLY A 92 9.51 5.69 -9.81
C GLY A 92 10.04 6.92 -10.57
N SER A 93 11.36 7.21 -10.54
CA SER A 93 11.92 8.43 -11.15
C SER A 93 11.68 8.57 -12.66
N PHE A 94 11.37 7.46 -13.33
CA PHE A 94 11.05 7.41 -14.75
C PHE A 94 9.60 7.83 -15.08
N LEU A 95 8.69 7.80 -14.10
CA LEU A 95 7.27 8.07 -14.30
C LEU A 95 7.03 9.54 -14.67
N ALA A 96 7.64 10.48 -13.94
CA ALA A 96 7.48 11.92 -14.19
C ALA A 96 7.97 12.33 -15.58
N GLY A 97 9.04 11.69 -16.06
CA GLY A 97 9.60 11.90 -17.40
C GLY A 97 8.98 11.01 -18.47
N GLN A 98 7.98 10.20 -18.15
CA GLN A 98 7.34 9.23 -19.06
C GLN A 98 8.35 8.37 -19.84
N ARG A 99 9.42 7.95 -19.16
CA ARG A 99 10.52 7.19 -19.79
C ARG A 99 10.25 5.70 -19.72
N ASN A 100 10.54 4.99 -20.80
CA ASN A 100 10.49 3.54 -20.83
C ASN A 100 11.76 2.94 -20.21
N ILE A 101 11.60 1.84 -19.46
CA ILE A 101 12.72 1.05 -18.95
C ILE A 101 12.88 -0.18 -19.84
N VAL A 102 14.09 -0.44 -20.32
CA VAL A 102 14.44 -1.64 -21.08
C VAL A 102 15.60 -2.33 -20.38
N LEU A 103 15.41 -3.60 -19.98
CA LEU A 103 16.44 -4.42 -19.34
C LEU A 103 17.09 -5.35 -20.39
N VAL A 104 18.39 -5.20 -20.61
CA VAL A 104 19.15 -5.96 -21.62
C VAL A 104 20.32 -6.71 -20.97
N GLY A 105 20.54 -7.96 -21.35
CA GLY A 105 21.63 -8.80 -20.83
C GLY A 105 21.38 -10.30 -21.01
N GLY A 106 22.41 -11.13 -20.80
CA GLY A 106 22.35 -12.59 -20.93
C GLY A 106 21.36 -13.27 -19.98
N THR A 107 21.01 -14.54 -20.20
CA THR A 107 20.12 -15.30 -19.30
C THR A 107 20.70 -15.39 -17.88
N GLY A 108 19.86 -15.44 -16.85
CA GLY A 108 20.31 -15.54 -15.45
C GLY A 108 20.85 -14.26 -14.81
N THR A 109 20.99 -13.16 -15.54
CA THR A 109 21.55 -11.87 -15.05
C THR A 109 20.62 -11.03 -14.16
N GLY A 110 19.52 -11.59 -13.65
CA GLY A 110 18.64 -10.88 -12.72
C GLY A 110 17.57 -9.95 -13.34
N LYS A 111 17.46 -9.84 -14.67
CA LYS A 111 16.47 -8.97 -15.34
C LYS A 111 15.03 -9.18 -14.85
N THR A 112 14.57 -10.43 -14.73
CA THR A 112 13.21 -10.71 -14.25
C THR A 112 13.01 -10.30 -12.80
N HIS A 113 14.04 -10.44 -11.95
CA HIS A 113 14.00 -9.96 -10.56
C HIS A 113 13.84 -8.44 -10.54
N LEU A 114 14.71 -7.72 -11.24
CA LEU A 114 14.67 -6.26 -11.29
C LEU A 114 13.37 -5.73 -11.88
N ALA A 115 12.85 -6.36 -12.93
CA ALA A 115 11.56 -5.99 -13.52
C ALA A 115 10.41 -6.12 -12.49
N SER A 116 10.39 -7.22 -11.73
CA SER A 116 9.38 -7.44 -10.69
C SER A 116 9.56 -6.50 -9.49
N ALA A 117 10.79 -6.12 -9.14
CA ALA A 117 11.08 -5.24 -8.00
C ALA A 117 10.73 -3.77 -8.28
N ILE A 118 10.89 -3.31 -9.53
CA ILE A 118 10.65 -1.90 -9.91
C ILE A 118 9.14 -1.58 -10.10
N THR A 119 8.28 -2.60 -10.21
CA THR A 119 6.84 -2.47 -10.53
C THR A 119 6.00 -2.19 -9.29
#